data_AF-A0A344LSK7-F1
#
_entry.id   AF-A0A344LSK7-F1
#
_cell.length_a   1.000
_cell.length_b   1.000
_cell.length_c   1.000
_cell.angle_alpha   90.00
_cell.angle_beta   90.00
_cell.angle_gamma   90.00
#
_symmetry.space_group_name_H-M   'P 1'
#
loop_
_entity.id
_entity.type
_entity.pdbx_description
1 polymer ?
#
loop_
_entity_poly.entity_id
_entity_poly.type
_entity_poly.pdbx_seq_one_letter_code
_entity_poly.pdbx_strand_id
1 'polypeptide(L)'
;MSRFENIDWKLDELARKLKGELTKDRPSYPEILRTFEERRIDWIDNGIMKAIIIQPNFEVTVANSNIWNFINVAIFDDGYSFSRPK
;
A
#
# COMPACT_ATOMS: atom_id res chain seq x y z
N MET A 1 -13.10 6.70 13.97
CA MET A 1 -12.50 7.71 13.06
C MET A 1 -11.25 7.12 12.48
N SER A 2 -11.01 7.38 11.20
CA SER A 2 -9.84 6.82 10.50
C SER A 2 -8.58 7.56 10.93
N ARG A 3 -7.44 6.86 11.08
CA ARG A 3 -6.14 7.52 11.32
C ARG A 3 -5.72 8.38 10.13
N PHE A 4 -6.28 8.11 8.96
CA PHE A 4 -5.95 8.78 7.71
C PHE A 4 -6.84 9.97 7.38
N GLU A 5 -7.86 10.26 8.20
CA GLU A 5 -8.86 11.32 7.93
C GLU A 5 -8.20 12.67 7.60
N ASN A 6 -7.11 13.01 8.30
CA ASN A 6 -6.41 14.28 8.11
C ASN A 6 -5.34 14.29 7.00
N ILE A 7 -4.98 13.13 6.44
CA ILE A 7 -3.90 13.01 5.44
C ILE A 7 -4.36 12.43 4.11
N ASP A 8 -5.56 11.86 4.02
CA ASP A 8 -6.08 11.26 2.80
C ASP A 8 -6.08 12.22 1.61
N TRP A 9 -6.41 13.49 1.85
CA TRP A 9 -6.39 14.52 0.80
C TRP A 9 -4.97 14.82 0.30
N LYS A 10 -3.95 14.68 1.16
CA LYS A 10 -2.53 14.81 0.76
C LYS A 10 -2.05 13.60 -0.02
N LEU A 11 -2.47 12.41 0.37
CA LEU A 11 -2.16 11.18 -0.36
C LEU A 11 -2.79 11.20 -1.75
N ASP A 12 -4.00 11.73 -1.87
CA ASP A 12 -4.68 11.92 -3.15
C ASP A 12 -3.97 12.96 -4.05
N GLU A 13 -3.52 14.08 -3.46
CA GLU A 13 -2.69 15.08 -4.15
C GLU A 13 -1.38 14.47 -4.67
N LEU A 14 -0.72 13.65 -3.85
CA LEU A 14 0.51 12.97 -4.20
C LEU A 14 0.29 11.93 -5.30
N ALA A 15 -0.74 11.09 -5.20
CA ALA A 15 -1.08 10.09 -6.21
C ALA A 15 -1.29 10.75 -7.58
N ARG A 16 -2.01 11.88 -7.63
CA ARG A 16 -2.18 12.66 -8.87
C ARG A 16 -0.86 13.18 -9.44
N LYS A 17 0.04 13.71 -8.60
CA LYS A 17 1.37 14.17 -9.03
C LYS A 17 2.21 13.04 -9.61
N LEU A 18 2.11 11.85 -9.04
CA LEU A 18 2.83 10.65 -9.49
C LEU A 18 2.18 9.96 -10.69
N LYS A 19 0.99 10.43 -11.12
CA LYS A 19 0.11 9.71 -12.07
C LYS A 19 -0.16 8.27 -11.60
N GLY A 20 -0.30 8.10 -10.30
CA GLY A 20 -0.55 6.84 -9.62
C GLY A 20 -1.98 6.68 -9.14
N GLU A 21 -2.28 5.49 -8.63
CA GLU A 21 -3.54 5.12 -8.02
C GLU A 21 -3.40 5.02 -6.50
N LEU A 22 -4.22 5.76 -5.76
CA LEU A 22 -4.35 5.60 -4.31
C LEU A 22 -5.42 4.54 -4.03
N THR A 23 -5.01 3.42 -3.47
CA THR A 23 -5.91 2.43 -2.88
C THR A 23 -6.00 2.65 -1.37
N LYS A 24 -7.24 2.61 -0.86
CA LYS A 24 -7.56 2.76 0.55
C LYS A 24 -8.10 1.44 1.05
N ASP A 25 -7.39 0.89 2.03
CA ASP A 25 -7.67 -0.41 2.63
C ASP A 25 -7.64 -1.53 1.56
N ARG A 26 -8.15 -2.71 1.91
CA ARG A 26 -8.31 -3.82 0.95
C ARG A 26 -9.79 -4.04 0.65
N PRO A 27 -10.43 -3.16 -0.16
CA PRO A 27 -11.88 -3.21 -0.37
C PRO A 27 -12.32 -4.51 -1.06
N SER A 28 -11.42 -5.17 -1.81
CA SER A 28 -11.63 -6.46 -2.46
C SER A 28 -11.57 -7.66 -1.52
N TYR A 29 -11.12 -7.50 -0.26
CA TYR A 29 -11.05 -8.57 0.72
C TYR A 29 -12.39 -8.73 1.47
N PRO A 30 -12.73 -9.94 1.96
CA PRO A 30 -13.86 -10.17 2.85
C PRO A 30 -13.85 -9.19 4.04
N GLU A 31 -15.01 -8.68 4.43
CA GLU A 31 -15.14 -7.67 5.51
C GLU A 31 -14.49 -8.15 6.82
N ILE A 32 -14.63 -9.43 7.15
CA ILE A 32 -13.99 -10.06 8.31
C ILE A 32 -12.45 -10.00 8.30
N LEU A 33 -11.84 -9.78 7.12
CA LEU A 33 -10.40 -9.63 6.93
C LEU A 33 -9.96 -8.17 6.73
N ARG A 34 -10.89 -7.21 6.67
CA ARG A 34 -10.59 -5.75 6.64
C ARG A 34 -10.42 -5.21 8.06
N THR A 35 -9.59 -5.88 8.86
CA THR A 35 -9.41 -5.56 10.28
C THR A 35 -8.45 -4.39 10.53
N PHE A 36 -7.88 -3.81 9.48
CA PHE A 36 -6.91 -2.75 9.55
C PHE A 36 -7.04 -1.73 8.42
N GLU A 37 -6.49 -0.54 8.66
CA GLU A 37 -6.41 0.53 7.67
C GLU A 37 -5.09 0.45 6.89
N GLU A 38 -5.13 0.65 5.58
CA GLU A 38 -3.96 0.68 4.70
C GLU A 38 -4.10 1.85 3.70
N ARG A 39 -3.00 2.52 3.38
CA ARG A 39 -2.94 3.43 2.23
C ARG A 39 -1.79 3.04 1.34
N ARG A 40 -2.10 2.83 0.07
CA ARG A 40 -1.12 2.42 -0.91
C ARG A 40 -1.24 3.27 -2.17
N ILE A 41 -0.14 3.88 -2.60
CA ILE A 41 -0.06 4.60 -3.87
C ILE A 41 0.81 3.78 -4.79
N ASP A 42 0.24 3.27 -5.87
CA ASP A 42 0.96 2.53 -6.92
C ASP A 42 1.09 3.38 -8.16
N TRP A 43 2.26 3.35 -8.81
CA TRP A 43 2.44 3.98 -10.12
C TRP A 43 3.54 3.27 -10.92
N ILE A 44 3.55 3.53 -12.22
CA ILE A 44 4.58 3.03 -13.13
C ILE A 44 5.37 4.23 -13.65
N ASP A 45 6.69 4.16 -13.57
CA ASP A 45 7.59 5.17 -14.09
C ASP A 45 8.75 4.49 -14.84
N ASN A 46 8.84 4.74 -16.15
CA ASN A 46 9.83 4.13 -17.06
C ASN A 46 9.89 2.60 -16.97
N GLY A 47 8.74 1.93 -16.87
CA GLY A 47 8.65 0.47 -16.76
C GLY A 47 9.00 -0.09 -15.38
N ILE A 48 9.29 0.76 -14.39
CA ILE A 48 9.47 0.36 -12.99
C ILE A 48 8.15 0.56 -12.25
N MET A 49 7.61 -0.52 -11.69
CA MET A 49 6.47 -0.47 -10.78
C MET A 49 6.93 0.05 -9.42
N LYS A 50 6.32 1.11 -8.93
CA LYS A 50 6.65 1.75 -7.65
C LYS A 50 5.42 1.76 -6.76
N ALA A 51 5.65 1.64 -5.46
CA ALA A 51 4.59 1.75 -4.48
C ALA A 51 5.05 2.50 -3.22
N ILE A 52 4.17 3.31 -2.65
CA ILE A 52 4.26 3.80 -1.26
C ILE A 52 3.19 3.08 -0.48
N ILE A 53 3.54 2.40 0.61
CA ILE A 53 2.61 1.64 1.44
C ILE A 53 2.68 2.15 2.87
N ILE A 54 1.54 2.53 3.42
CA ILE A 54 1.33 2.91 4.82
C ILE A 54 0.36 1.92 5.43
N GLN A 55 0.86 1.09 6.33
CA GLN A 55 0.09 -0.02 6.91
C GLN A 55 0.55 -0.31 8.34
N PRO A 56 -0.27 -0.93 9.19
CA PRO A 56 0.19 -1.41 10.49
C PRO A 56 1.28 -2.49 10.34
N ASN A 57 1.95 -2.79 11.44
CA ASN A 57 2.87 -3.91 11.48
C ASN A 57 2.10 -5.24 11.47
N PHE A 58 2.49 -6.18 10.60
CA PHE A 58 1.92 -7.52 10.60
C PHE A 58 2.74 -8.43 11.51
N GLU A 59 2.09 -8.95 12.54
CA GLU A 59 2.59 -10.01 13.39
C GLU A 59 1.99 -11.35 12.94
N VAL A 60 2.51 -12.47 13.47
CA VAL A 60 2.18 -13.84 13.03
C VAL A 60 0.67 -14.11 12.95
N THR A 61 -0.13 -13.44 13.77
CA THR A 61 -1.57 -13.69 13.88
C THR A 61 -2.46 -12.46 13.65
N VAL A 62 -1.92 -11.25 13.69
CA VAL A 62 -2.74 -10.03 13.64
C VAL A 62 -1.96 -8.81 13.19
N ALA A 63 -2.67 -7.84 12.62
CA ALA A 63 -2.15 -6.50 12.40
C ALA A 63 -2.07 -5.73 13.73
N ASN A 64 -0.90 -5.22 14.08
CA ASN A 64 -0.67 -4.38 15.24
C ASN A 64 -0.76 -2.90 14.86
N SER A 65 -1.94 -2.29 15.02
CA SER A 65 -2.20 -0.89 14.69
C SER A 65 -1.58 0.14 15.65
N ASN A 66 -0.77 -0.30 16.63
CA ASN A 66 0.06 0.59 17.44
C ASN A 66 1.43 0.86 16.79
N ILE A 67 1.85 0.00 15.85
CA ILE A 67 3.12 0.11 15.13
C ILE A 67 2.79 0.28 13.65
N TRP A 68 3.37 1.31 13.02
CA TRP A 68 3.08 1.64 11.63
C TRP A 68 4.32 1.57 10.77
N ASN A 69 4.17 0.99 9.59
CA ASN A 69 5.21 0.88 8.59
C ASN A 69 4.95 1.89 7.47
N PHE A 70 6.02 2.56 7.04
CA PHE A 70 6.08 3.36 5.82
C PHE A 70 7.08 2.70 4.88
N ILE A 71 6.60 2.12 3.79
CA ILE A 71 7.41 1.30 2.89
C ILE A 71 7.39 1.92 1.51
N ASN A 72 8.58 2.15 0.96
CA ASN A 72 8.76 2.52 -0.44
C ASN A 72 9.29 1.31 -1.21
N VAL A 73 8.61 0.94 -2.28
CA VAL A 73 8.95 -0.21 -3.13
C VAL A 73 9.21 0.29 -4.54
N ALA A 74 10.22 -0.28 -5.18
CA ALA A 74 10.46 -0.15 -6.61
C ALA A 74 10.84 -1.54 -7.15
N ILE A 75 10.05 -2.04 -8.09
CA ILE A 75 10.20 -3.36 -8.70
C ILE A 75 10.24 -3.14 -10.20
N PHE A 76 11.29 -3.67 -10.84
CA PHE A 76 11.34 -3.78 -12.28
C PHE A 76 10.78 -5.15 -12.66
N ASP A 77 9.72 -5.18 -13.46
CA ASP A 77 9.19 -6.44 -13.98
C ASP A 77 10.00 -6.84 -15.21
N ASP A 78 11.04 -7.64 -14.99
CA ASP A 78 11.87 -8.22 -16.05
C ASP A 78 11.32 -9.57 -16.57
N GLY A 79 10.16 -10.02 -16.09
CA GLY A 79 9.61 -11.35 -16.40
C GLY A 79 10.32 -12.53 -15.73
N TYR A 80 11.42 -12.31 -14.99
CA TYR A 80 12.19 -13.34 -14.28
C TYR A 80 12.09 -13.22 -12.76
N SER A 81 11.83 -12.01 -12.25
CA SER A 81 11.78 -11.69 -10.82
C SER A 81 10.52 -12.21 -10.09
N PHE A 82 9.56 -12.78 -10.83
CA PHE A 82 8.31 -13.35 -10.29
C PHE A 82 8.41 -14.83 -9.91
N SER A 83 9.61 -15.42 -9.82
CA SER A 83 9.74 -16.74 -9.21
C SER A 83 9.39 -16.64 -7.73
N ARG A 84 8.11 -16.89 -7.40
CA ARG A 84 7.67 -17.21 -6.04
C ARG A 84 8.64 -18.27 -5.50
N PRO A 85 9.11 -18.18 -4.25
CA PRO A 85 9.81 -19.29 -3.63
C PRO A 85 8.98 -20.55 -3.84
N LYS A 86 9.59 -21.58 -4.42
CA LYS A 86 9.01 -22.93 -4.44
C LYS A 86 9.08 -23.53 -3.05
#